data_AF-A0AB37C9H6-F1
#
_entry.id   AF-A0AB37C9H6-F1
#
_cell.length_a   1.000
_cell.length_b   1.000
_cell.length_c   1.000
_cell.angle_alpha   90.00
_cell.angle_beta   90.00
_cell.angle_gamma   90.00
#
_symmetry.space_group_name_H-M   'P 1'
#
loop_
_entity.id
_entity.type
_entity.pdbx_description
1 polymer ?
#
loop_
_entity_poly.entity_id
_entity_poly.type
_entity_poly.pdbx_seq_one_letter_code
_entity_poly.pdbx_strand_id
1 'polypeptide(L)'
;MLIILYLSFFLIITISIFLGRGKSLVKQKLFLTLSSFLILIGIITSFLIKSIFLTNLRINNELYDYVSLEFINWALNKFNSYFKWSYLYVLIVLGVLLYTLYTDHNIRNKENLKHFNYTCVTSMGVILTGAIIYSFSSINKVFDIPLYLEVTAFSQIFILYIPLVAMRLYIGNPEVENTVFEV
;
A
#
# COMPACT_ATOMS: atom_id res chain seq x y z
N MET A 1 7.98 -8.89 -16.84
CA MET A 1 6.97 -7.93 -16.35
C MET A 1 7.13 -7.65 -14.85
N LEU A 2 7.14 -8.68 -13.98
CA LEU A 2 7.34 -8.51 -12.53
C LEU A 2 8.61 -7.76 -12.13
N ILE A 3 9.75 -8.04 -12.76
CA ILE A 3 11.02 -7.34 -12.47
C ILE A 3 10.90 -5.82 -12.67
N ILE A 4 10.24 -5.38 -13.75
CA ILE A 4 10.02 -3.96 -14.04
C ILE A 4 9.11 -3.35 -12.98
N LEU A 5 8.05 -4.07 -12.60
CA LEU A 5 7.12 -3.65 -11.55
C LEU A 5 7.84 -3.45 -10.21
N TYR A 6 8.68 -4.40 -9.80
CA TYR A 6 9.52 -4.28 -8.60
C TYR A 6 10.49 -3.11 -8.69
N LEU A 7 11.20 -2.93 -9.80
CA LEU A 7 12.13 -1.82 -9.99
C LEU A 7 11.43 -0.46 -9.89
N SER A 8 10.29 -0.30 -10.57
CA SER A 8 9.47 0.92 -10.50
C SER A 8 9.01 1.18 -9.06
N PHE A 9 8.56 0.15 -8.36
CA PHE A 9 8.11 0.25 -6.98
C PHE A 9 9.25 0.64 -6.02
N PHE A 10 10.41 -0.01 -6.11
CA PHE A 10 11.59 0.34 -5.32
C PHE A 10 12.06 1.77 -5.57
N LEU A 11 12.02 2.21 -6.83
CA LEU A 11 12.36 3.59 -7.21
C LEU A 11 11.38 4.60 -6.58
N ILE A 12 10.07 4.33 -6.65
CA ILE A 12 9.04 5.16 -6.03
C ILE A 12 9.25 5.26 -4.51
N ILE A 13 9.47 4.14 -3.82
CA ILE A 13 9.74 4.13 -2.37
C ILE A 13 10.99 4.94 -2.05
N THR A 14 12.07 4.75 -2.80
CA THR A 14 13.34 5.44 -2.56
C THR A 14 13.18 6.96 -2.70
N ILE A 15 12.47 7.40 -3.73
CA ILE A 15 12.14 8.81 -3.94
C ILE A 15 11.27 9.33 -2.79
N SER A 16 10.22 8.59 -2.41
CA SER A 16 9.33 8.94 -1.30
C SER A 16 10.09 9.09 0.03
N ILE A 17 11.04 8.19 0.33
CA ILE A 17 11.89 8.28 1.53
C ILE A 17 12.78 9.52 1.48
N PHE A 18 13.41 9.79 0.33
CA PHE A 18 14.29 10.95 0.17
C PHE A 18 13.54 12.28 0.35
N LEU A 19 12.34 12.39 -0.24
CA LEU A 19 11.44 13.54 -0.05
C LEU A 19 10.88 13.60 1.38
N GLY A 20 10.61 12.43 1.98
CA GLY A 20 10.18 12.23 3.36
C GLY A 20 11.12 12.87 4.39
N ARG A 21 12.44 12.77 4.17
CA ARG A 21 13.46 13.31 5.09
C ARG A 21 13.75 14.80 4.94
N GLY A 22 13.26 15.43 3.87
CA GLY A 22 13.49 16.84 3.60
C GLY A 22 12.73 17.78 4.52
N LYS A 23 13.41 18.77 5.11
CA LYS A 23 12.76 19.85 5.90
C LYS A 23 12.35 21.08 5.08
N SER A 24 12.76 21.19 3.82
CA SER A 24 12.40 22.35 3.00
C SER A 24 10.93 22.30 2.57
N LEU A 25 10.29 23.46 2.50
CA LEU A 25 8.91 23.62 2.01
C LEU A 25 8.70 22.95 0.64
N VAL A 26 9.71 23.03 -0.25
CA VAL A 26 9.67 22.38 -1.57
C VAL A 26 9.62 20.85 -1.43
N LYS A 27 10.46 20.24 -0.58
CA LYS A 27 10.46 18.79 -0.37
C LYS A 27 9.17 18.32 0.30
N GLN A 28 8.61 19.11 1.21
CA GLN A 28 7.31 18.83 1.83
C GLN A 28 6.18 18.83 0.80
N LYS A 29 6.09 19.88 -0.04
CA LYS A 29 5.09 19.94 -1.13
C LYS A 29 5.22 18.76 -2.08
N LEU A 30 6.44 18.47 -2.55
CA LEU A 30 6.69 17.33 -3.43
C LEU A 30 6.31 15.99 -2.80
N PHE A 31 6.63 15.79 -1.52
CA PHE A 31 6.22 14.59 -0.80
C PHE A 31 4.70 14.46 -0.72
N LEU A 32 3.98 15.54 -0.38
CA LEU A 32 2.52 15.53 -0.28
C LEU A 32 1.89 15.26 -1.65
N THR A 33 2.35 15.92 -2.71
CA THR A 33 1.84 15.71 -4.07
C THR A 33 2.06 14.26 -4.53
N LEU A 34 3.28 13.73 -4.38
CA LEU A 34 3.59 12.35 -4.76
C LEU A 34 2.76 11.36 -3.96
N SER A 35 2.72 11.52 -2.63
CA SER A 35 1.99 10.61 -1.75
C SER A 35 0.49 10.62 -2.04
N SER A 36 -0.11 11.79 -2.25
CA SER A 36 -1.52 11.90 -2.63
C SER A 36 -1.82 11.22 -3.97
N PHE A 37 -0.92 11.33 -4.95
CA PHE A 37 -1.06 10.64 -6.23
C PHE A 37 -0.96 9.11 -6.05
N LEU A 38 -0.01 8.64 -5.25
CA LEU A 38 0.11 7.21 -4.93
C LEU A 38 -1.14 6.70 -4.22
N ILE A 39 -1.66 7.41 -3.22
CA ILE A 39 -2.90 7.06 -2.51
C ILE A 39 -4.05 6.92 -3.50
N LEU A 40 -4.20 7.88 -4.42
CA LEU A 40 -5.25 7.84 -5.45
C LEU A 40 -5.12 6.60 -6.33
N ILE A 41 -3.91 6.29 -6.81
CA ILE A 41 -3.63 5.05 -7.55
C ILE A 41 -4.01 3.84 -6.70
N GLY A 42 -3.57 3.77 -5.45
CA GLY A 42 -3.86 2.68 -4.53
C GLY A 42 -5.36 2.43 -4.36
N ILE A 43 -6.14 3.49 -4.19
CA ILE A 43 -7.61 3.41 -4.06
C ILE A 43 -8.24 2.93 -5.38
N ILE A 44 -7.91 3.56 -6.51
CA ILE A 44 -8.48 3.19 -7.82
C ILE A 44 -8.15 1.74 -8.17
N THR A 45 -6.88 1.33 -8.03
CA THR A 45 -6.45 -0.05 -8.28
C THR A 45 -7.17 -1.02 -7.35
N SER A 46 -7.39 -0.66 -6.09
CA SER A 46 -8.14 -1.49 -5.13
C SER A 46 -9.56 -1.81 -5.58
N PHE A 47 -10.26 -0.84 -6.17
CA PHE A 47 -11.60 -1.05 -6.70
C PHE A 47 -11.60 -1.87 -7.99
N LEU A 48 -10.60 -1.68 -8.85
CA LEU A 48 -10.58 -2.28 -10.19
C LEU A 48 -9.95 -3.68 -10.23
N ILE A 49 -9.01 -4.00 -9.35
CA ILE A 49 -8.13 -5.19 -9.49
C ILE A 49 -8.91 -6.50 -9.55
N LYS A 50 -9.99 -6.64 -8.77
CA LYS A 50 -10.85 -7.83 -8.80
C LYS A 50 -11.57 -7.96 -10.14
N SER A 51 -12.11 -6.87 -10.67
CA SER A 51 -12.76 -6.88 -11.98
C SER A 51 -11.76 -7.23 -13.09
N ILE A 52 -10.56 -6.64 -13.04
CA ILE A 52 -9.50 -6.91 -14.02
C ILE A 52 -9.07 -8.39 -13.95
N PHE A 53 -8.87 -8.93 -12.75
CA PHE A 53 -8.56 -10.34 -12.54
C PHE A 53 -9.62 -11.25 -13.18
N LEU A 54 -10.91 -11.01 -12.89
CA LEU A 54 -12.02 -11.81 -13.41
C LEU A 54 -12.11 -11.75 -14.93
N THR A 55 -12.00 -10.55 -15.50
CA THR A 55 -12.04 -10.35 -16.95
C THR A 55 -10.89 -11.09 -17.63
N ASN A 56 -9.67 -10.97 -17.11
CA ASN A 56 -8.50 -11.63 -17.70
C ASN A 56 -8.55 -13.15 -17.52
N LEU A 57 -9.09 -13.64 -16.39
CA LEU A 57 -9.29 -15.07 -16.18
C LEU A 57 -10.30 -15.64 -17.20
N ARG A 58 -11.39 -14.90 -17.45
CA ARG A 58 -12.40 -15.28 -18.46
C ARG A 58 -11.80 -15.29 -19.87
N ILE A 59 -11.09 -14.23 -20.25
CA ILE A 59 -10.44 -14.14 -21.58
C ILE A 59 -9.45 -15.30 -21.77
N ASN A 60 -8.62 -15.62 -20.77
CA ASN A 60 -7.72 -16.75 -20.87
C ASN A 60 -8.46 -18.09 -20.97
N ASN A 61 -9.59 -18.25 -20.28
CA ASN A 61 -10.40 -19.46 -20.42
C ASN A 61 -10.97 -19.60 -21.84
N GLU A 62 -11.54 -18.52 -22.40
CA GLU A 62 -12.09 -18.51 -23.77
C GLU A 62 -11.01 -18.73 -24.85
N LEU A 63 -9.78 -18.25 -24.63
CA LEU A 63 -8.68 -18.41 -25.60
C LEU A 63 -8.04 -19.79 -25.60
N TYR A 64 -8.02 -20.45 -24.44
CA TYR A 64 -7.28 -21.70 -24.29
C TYR A 64 -8.18 -22.92 -24.17
N ASP A 65 -9.50 -22.83 -24.02
CA ASP A 65 -10.48 -23.96 -24.04
C ASP A 65 -10.15 -25.19 -23.14
N TYR A 66 -9.11 -25.10 -22.31
CA TYR A 66 -8.50 -26.19 -21.53
C TYR A 66 -8.60 -25.96 -20.01
N VAL A 67 -9.20 -24.85 -19.57
CA VAL A 67 -9.20 -24.52 -18.15
C VAL A 67 -10.38 -25.20 -17.47
N SER A 68 -10.09 -26.28 -16.74
CA SER A 68 -11.10 -27.00 -15.97
C SER A 68 -11.79 -26.06 -14.96
N LEU A 69 -13.07 -26.31 -14.67
CA LEU A 69 -13.81 -25.58 -13.64
C LEU A 69 -13.07 -25.59 -12.28
N GLU A 70 -12.35 -26.67 -12.01
CA GLU A 70 -11.49 -26.83 -10.84
C GLU A 70 -10.37 -25.78 -10.78
N PHE A 71 -9.69 -25.50 -11.91
CA PHE A 71 -8.69 -24.44 -11.96
C PHE A 71 -9.29 -23.06 -11.72
N ILE A 72 -10.44 -22.76 -12.34
CA ILE A 72 -11.10 -21.46 -12.18
C ILE A 72 -11.46 -21.24 -10.70
N ASN A 73 -12.03 -22.25 -10.06
CA ASN A 73 -12.36 -22.20 -8.64
C ASN A 73 -11.11 -22.07 -7.77
N TRP A 74 -10.04 -22.80 -8.08
CA TRP A 74 -8.76 -22.69 -7.38
C TRP A 74 -8.17 -21.27 -7.49
N ALA A 75 -8.14 -20.70 -8.70
CA ALA A 75 -7.60 -19.35 -8.96
C ALA A 75 -8.41 -18.27 -8.23
N LEU A 76 -9.74 -18.35 -8.30
CA LEU A 76 -10.65 -17.46 -7.59
C LEU A 76 -10.46 -17.55 -6.07
N ASN A 77 -10.34 -18.76 -5.53
CA ASN A 77 -10.15 -18.97 -4.10
C ASN A 77 -8.81 -18.40 -3.62
N LYS A 78 -7.73 -18.60 -4.39
CA LYS A 78 -6.41 -18.03 -4.07
C LYS A 78 -6.47 -16.50 -4.04
N PHE A 79 -7.00 -15.88 -5.09
CA PHE A 79 -7.13 -14.42 -5.16
C PHE A 79 -8.04 -13.87 -4.07
N ASN A 80 -9.26 -14.39 -3.93
CA ASN A 80 -10.23 -13.89 -2.94
C ASN A 80 -9.76 -14.09 -1.50
N SER A 81 -9.09 -15.20 -1.19
CA SER A 81 -8.54 -15.45 0.15
C SER A 81 -7.48 -14.40 0.50
N TYR A 82 -6.50 -14.19 -0.38
CA TYR A 82 -5.48 -13.17 -0.17
C TYR A 82 -6.09 -11.77 -0.10
N PHE A 83 -6.98 -11.43 -1.03
CA PHE A 83 -7.66 -10.13 -1.07
C PHE A 83 -8.37 -9.86 0.26
N LYS A 84 -9.18 -10.79 0.76
CA LYS A 84 -9.92 -10.61 2.02
C LYS A 84 -8.99 -10.36 3.21
N TRP A 85 -7.98 -11.20 3.40
CA TRP A 85 -7.08 -11.10 4.55
C TRP A 85 -6.18 -9.86 4.49
N SER A 86 -5.63 -9.56 3.32
CA SER A 86 -4.74 -8.40 3.14
C SER A 86 -5.47 -7.07 3.30
N TYR A 87 -6.70 -6.92 2.77
CA TYR A 87 -7.49 -5.70 2.99
C TYR A 87 -7.93 -5.55 4.45
N LEU A 88 -8.32 -6.64 5.12
CA LEU A 88 -8.66 -6.58 6.54
C LEU A 88 -7.47 -6.08 7.36
N TYR A 89 -6.27 -6.62 7.08
CA TYR A 89 -5.03 -6.15 7.72
C TYR A 89 -4.79 -4.66 7.47
N VAL A 90 -4.90 -4.20 6.23
CA VAL A 90 -4.70 -2.78 5.87
C VAL A 90 -5.70 -1.88 6.59
N LEU A 91 -6.98 -2.26 6.65
CA LEU A 91 -8.00 -1.49 7.37
C LEU A 91 -7.69 -1.38 8.87
N ILE A 92 -7.25 -2.47 9.49
CA ILE A 92 -6.86 -2.48 10.91
C ILE A 92 -5.65 -1.56 11.12
N VAL A 93 -4.58 -1.71 10.34
CA VAL A 93 -3.37 -0.88 10.45
C VAL A 93 -3.70 0.59 10.20
N LEU A 94 -4.48 0.89 9.18
CA LEU A 94 -4.91 2.25 8.86
C LEU A 94 -5.69 2.86 10.03
N GLY A 95 -6.65 2.12 10.59
CA GLY A 95 -7.45 2.54 11.74
C GLY A 95 -6.57 2.84 12.97
N VAL A 96 -5.65 1.92 13.30
CA VAL A 96 -4.73 2.09 14.44
C VAL A 96 -3.81 3.30 14.24
N LEU A 97 -3.23 3.49 13.05
CA LEU A 97 -2.33 4.61 12.78
C LEU A 97 -3.08 5.95 12.83
N LEU A 98 -4.26 6.04 12.21
CA LEU A 98 -5.05 7.27 12.24
C LEU A 98 -5.57 7.58 13.64
N TYR A 99 -6.01 6.58 14.39
CA TYR A 99 -6.39 6.74 15.79
C TYR A 99 -5.23 7.26 16.62
N THR A 100 -4.04 6.68 16.47
CA THR A 100 -2.82 7.12 17.17
C THR A 100 -2.49 8.59 16.85
N LEU A 101 -2.58 8.99 15.58
CA LEU A 101 -2.39 10.41 15.19
C LEU A 101 -3.43 11.34 15.82
N TYR A 102 -4.66 10.89 15.99
CA TYR A 102 -5.75 11.68 16.53
C TYR A 102 -5.65 11.86 18.04
N THR A 103 -5.28 10.80 18.77
CA THR A 103 -5.31 10.80 20.25
C THR A 103 -3.97 11.17 20.91
N ASP A 104 -2.84 10.93 20.24
CA ASP A 104 -1.54 11.23 20.84
C ASP A 104 -1.19 12.71 20.67
N HIS A 105 -1.53 13.52 21.68
CA HIS A 105 -1.16 14.94 21.74
C HIS A 105 0.36 15.17 21.73
N ASN A 106 1.15 14.16 22.13
CA ASN A 106 2.61 14.19 22.15
C ASN A 106 3.24 13.54 20.91
N ILE A 107 2.46 13.26 19.86
CA ILE A 107 2.97 12.63 18.64
C ILE A 107 4.10 13.42 17.99
N ARG A 108 4.23 14.72 18.28
CA ARG A 108 5.31 15.60 17.82
C ARG A 108 6.65 15.30 18.47
N ASN A 109 6.67 14.57 19.59
CA ASN A 109 7.90 14.07 20.19
C ASN A 109 8.64 13.21 19.15
N LYS A 110 9.93 13.50 18.98
CA LYS A 110 10.81 12.83 18.03
C LYS A 110 10.79 11.30 18.16
N GLU A 111 10.65 10.77 19.37
CA GLU A 111 10.56 9.32 19.61
C GLU A 111 9.21 8.76 19.13
N ASN A 112 8.10 9.40 19.47
CA ASN A 112 6.76 8.97 19.01
C ASN A 112 6.64 9.04 17.47
N LEU A 113 7.19 10.08 16.83
CA LEU A 113 7.29 10.16 15.37
C LEU A 113 8.11 9.02 14.77
N LYS A 114 9.21 8.64 15.42
CA LYS A 114 10.05 7.53 14.96
C LYS A 114 9.28 6.21 15.06
N HIS A 115 8.57 5.98 16.17
CA HIS A 115 7.73 4.80 16.35
C HIS A 115 6.59 4.76 15.34
N PHE A 116 5.90 5.87 15.11
CA PHE A 116 4.84 5.96 14.11
C PHE A 116 5.32 5.60 12.70
N ASN A 117 6.41 6.23 12.26
CA ASN A 117 7.01 5.94 10.96
C ASN A 117 7.49 4.49 10.86
N TYR A 118 8.10 3.96 11.94
CA TYR A 118 8.55 2.58 11.98
C TYR A 118 7.38 1.61 11.83
N THR A 119 6.29 1.79 12.57
CA THR A 119 5.08 0.95 12.47
C THR A 119 4.50 0.99 11.06
N CYS A 120 4.44 2.17 10.44
CA CYS A 120 3.94 2.33 9.07
C CYS A 120 4.83 1.58 8.05
N VAL A 121 6.15 1.79 8.09
CA VAL A 121 7.10 1.13 7.18
C VAL A 121 7.12 -0.38 7.39
N THR A 122 7.15 -0.86 8.63
CA THR A 122 7.09 -2.29 8.95
C THR A 122 5.78 -2.90 8.43
N SER A 123 4.65 -2.19 8.56
CA SER A 123 3.37 -2.67 8.03
C SER A 123 3.37 -2.80 6.50
N MET A 124 3.99 -1.84 5.79
CA MET A 124 4.20 -1.94 4.33
C MET A 124 5.08 -3.14 3.98
N GLY A 125 6.13 -3.40 4.76
CA GLY A 125 6.99 -4.57 4.61
C GLY A 125 6.23 -5.89 4.79
N VAL A 126 5.39 -5.99 5.83
CA VAL A 126 4.55 -7.17 6.08
C VAL A 126 3.60 -7.45 4.92
N ILE A 127 2.97 -6.41 4.35
CA ILE A 127 2.09 -6.55 3.17
C ILE A 127 2.89 -7.11 1.98
N LEU A 128 4.06 -6.55 1.71
CA LEU A 128 4.89 -6.99 0.60
C LEU A 128 5.38 -8.43 0.77
N THR A 129 5.89 -8.77 1.96
CA THR A 129 6.36 -10.13 2.26
C THR A 129 5.21 -11.15 2.20
N GLY A 130 4.04 -10.80 2.75
CA GLY A 130 2.84 -11.61 2.66
C GLY A 130 2.44 -11.89 1.22
N ALA A 131 2.47 -10.86 0.35
CA ALA A 131 2.21 -11.00 -1.07
C ALA A 131 3.18 -11.98 -1.75
N ILE A 132 4.49 -11.80 -1.53
CA ILE A 132 5.54 -12.65 -2.11
C ILE A 132 5.35 -14.11 -1.71
N ILE A 133 5.14 -14.38 -0.41
CA ILE A 133 4.93 -15.74 0.09
C ILE A 133 3.66 -16.36 -0.53
N TYR A 134 2.57 -15.60 -0.59
CA TYR A 134 1.31 -16.10 -1.14
C TYR A 134 1.39 -16.32 -2.65
N SER A 135 2.14 -15.45 -3.36
CA SER A 135 2.48 -15.57 -4.77
C SER A 135 3.20 -16.87 -5.08
N PHE A 136 4.22 -17.27 -4.30
CA PHE A 136 4.90 -18.56 -4.49
C PHE A 136 3.92 -19.75 -4.41
N SER A 137 2.93 -19.69 -3.52
CA SER A 137 1.89 -20.74 -3.39
C SER A 137 0.83 -20.73 -4.51
N SER A 138 0.90 -19.74 -5.41
CA SER A 138 -0.10 -19.46 -6.45
C SER A 138 0.52 -19.43 -7.85
N ILE A 139 1.81 -19.76 -7.99
CA ILE A 139 2.50 -19.85 -9.28
C ILE A 139 1.81 -20.92 -10.13
N ASN A 140 1.45 -20.55 -11.34
CA ASN A 140 0.89 -21.47 -12.32
C ASN A 140 1.36 -21.10 -13.73
N LYS A 141 1.44 -22.10 -14.61
CA LYS A 141 1.88 -21.93 -16.00
C LYS A 141 0.79 -21.33 -16.91
N VAL A 142 -0.48 -21.43 -16.52
CA VAL A 142 -1.66 -21.09 -17.33
C VAL A 142 -2.11 -19.65 -17.08
N PHE A 143 -2.04 -19.18 -15.83
CA PHE A 143 -2.48 -17.83 -15.47
C PHE A 143 -1.58 -17.22 -14.39
N ASP A 144 -1.15 -15.98 -14.62
CA ASP A 144 -0.25 -15.26 -13.72
C ASP A 144 -1.01 -14.66 -12.53
N ILE A 145 -1.51 -15.51 -11.63
CA ILE A 145 -2.10 -15.09 -10.35
C ILE A 145 -1.12 -14.24 -9.53
N PRO A 146 0.17 -14.60 -9.38
CA PRO A 146 1.14 -13.83 -8.61
C PRO A 146 1.15 -12.33 -8.94
N LEU A 147 1.08 -11.97 -10.22
CA LEU A 147 0.99 -10.58 -10.63
C LEU A 147 -0.17 -9.81 -9.97
N TYR A 148 -1.37 -10.39 -9.95
CA TYR A 148 -2.54 -9.70 -9.37
C TYR A 148 -2.45 -9.60 -7.85
N LEU A 149 -1.83 -10.58 -7.19
CA LEU A 149 -1.57 -10.53 -5.74
C LEU A 149 -0.58 -9.42 -5.41
N GLU A 150 0.50 -9.29 -6.19
CA GLU A 150 1.50 -8.25 -6.01
C GLU A 150 0.96 -6.85 -6.32
N VAL A 151 0.18 -6.71 -7.40
CA VAL A 151 -0.51 -5.44 -7.71
C VAL A 151 -1.48 -5.05 -6.59
N THR A 152 -2.16 -6.02 -5.98
CA THR A 152 -2.99 -5.80 -4.79
C THR A 152 -2.16 -5.36 -3.59
N ALA A 153 -0.99 -5.95 -3.37
CA ALA A 153 -0.09 -5.54 -2.30
C ALA A 153 0.45 -4.11 -2.49
N PHE A 154 0.83 -3.75 -3.72
CA PHE A 154 1.29 -2.40 -4.03
C PHE A 154 0.21 -1.36 -3.84
N SER A 155 -1.03 -1.63 -4.27
CA SER A 155 -2.14 -0.71 -4.06
C SER A 155 -2.41 -0.46 -2.57
N GLN A 156 -2.31 -1.51 -1.75
CA GLN A 156 -2.45 -1.45 -0.30
C GLN A 156 -1.31 -0.66 0.37
N ILE A 157 -0.08 -0.86 -0.07
CA ILE A 157 1.07 -0.08 0.41
C ILE A 157 0.87 1.41 0.08
N PHE A 158 0.37 1.73 -1.12
CA PHE A 158 0.05 3.10 -1.47
C PHE A 158 -1.07 3.69 -0.62
N ILE A 159 -2.09 2.92 -0.23
CA ILE A 159 -3.11 3.37 0.73
C ILE A 159 -2.48 3.70 2.10
N LEU A 160 -1.47 2.96 2.54
CA LEU A 160 -0.74 3.27 3.79
C LEU A 160 0.09 4.56 3.73
N TYR A 161 0.15 5.27 2.60
CA TYR A 161 0.65 6.64 2.59
C TYR A 161 -0.34 7.64 3.22
N ILE A 162 -1.63 7.31 3.36
CA ILE A 162 -2.63 8.18 4.03
C ILE A 162 -2.15 8.61 5.43
N PRO A 163 -1.77 7.70 6.36
CA PRO A 163 -1.29 8.08 7.68
C PRO A 163 0.00 8.91 7.62
N LEU A 164 0.89 8.67 6.65
CA LEU A 164 2.11 9.46 6.47
C LEU A 164 1.80 10.90 6.01
N VAL A 165 0.83 11.06 5.11
CA VAL A 165 0.34 12.37 4.66
C VAL A 165 -0.34 13.10 5.82
N ALA A 166 -1.25 12.44 6.54
CA ALA A 166 -1.93 13.00 7.70
C ALA A 166 -0.96 13.48 8.78
N MET A 167 0.02 12.63 9.14
CA MET A 167 1.10 12.99 10.06
C MET A 167 1.85 14.24 9.58
N ARG A 168 2.20 14.29 8.29
CA ARG A 168 2.99 15.40 7.76
C ARG A 168 2.23 16.72 7.68
N LEU A 169 0.92 16.68 7.45
CA LEU A 169 0.05 17.85 7.54
C LEU A 169 -0.08 18.33 9.00
N TYR A 170 -0.21 17.39 9.95
CA TYR A 170 -0.33 17.70 11.37
C TYR A 170 0.93 18.35 11.96
N ILE A 171 2.13 17.91 11.54
CA ILE A 171 3.40 18.49 11.98
C ILE A 171 3.71 19.81 11.25
N GLY A 172 3.39 19.90 9.96
CA GLY A 172 3.73 21.03 9.11
C GLY A 172 2.80 22.24 9.24
N ASN A 173 1.87 22.26 10.20
CA ASN A 173 0.97 23.38 10.43
C ASN A 173 1.62 24.42 11.38
N PRO A 174 1.94 25.64 10.91
CA PRO A 174 2.60 26.68 11.71
C PRO A 174 1.74 27.21 12.88
N GLU A 175 0.41 27.14 12.80
CA GLU A 175 -0.48 27.55 13.91
C GLU A 175 -0.31 26.69 15.16
N VAL A 176 0.12 25.43 14.98
CA VAL A 176 0.39 24.50 16.07
C VAL A 176 1.87 24.55 16.47
N GLU A 177 2.76 25.10 15.64
CA GLU A 177 4.16 25.36 16.01
C GLU A 177 4.23 26.46 17.08
N ASN A 178 3.37 27.47 16.99
CA ASN A 178 3.29 28.57 17.98
C ASN A 178 2.72 28.15 19.35
N THR A 179 1.94 27.07 19.44
CA THR A 179 1.38 26.61 20.73
C THR A 179 2.30 25.69 21.52
N VAL A 180 3.37 25.15 20.91
CA VAL A 180 4.35 24.27 21.58
C VAL A 180 5.51 25.06 22.20
N PHE A 181 5.73 26.29 21.73
CA PHE A 181 6.75 27.20 22.30
C PHE A 181 6.16 28.23 23.28
N GLU A 182 4.85 28.20 23.53
CA GLU A 182 4.17 28.93 24.59
C GLU A 182 3.79 28.01 25.76
N VAL A 183 4.77 27.32 26.34
CA VAL A 183 4.69 26.76 27.72
C VAL A 183 6.03 26.88 28.40
#